data_AF-A0A3B1BDC4-F1
#
_entry.id   AF-A0A3B1BDC4-F1
#
_cell.length_a   1.000
_cell.length_b   1.000
_cell.length_c   1.000
_cell.angle_alpha   90.00
_cell.angle_beta   90.00
_cell.angle_gamma   90.00
#
_symmetry.space_group_name_H-M   'P 1'
#
loop_
_entity.id
_entity.type
_entity.pdbx_description
1 polymer ?
#
loop_
_entity_poly.entity_id
_entity_poly.type
_entity_poly.pdbx_seq_one_letter_code
_entity_poly.pdbx_strand_id
1 'polypeptide(L)'
;MLSIFIDEKWPDSNGIADLSWTLFKTGDAEAITGIAHDKSELPKTRKVEVVVPASVASITAVDVPKQNRKLMIKALRFVVEEESADDPEKLHVAPADDYLPDGRLPVAIIDRQ
;
A
#
# COMPACT_ATOMS: atom_id res chain seq x y z
N MET A 1 -1.81 -9.52 15.25
CA MET A 1 -1.76 -8.87 13.94
C MET A 1 -0.73 -9.59 13.11
N LEU A 2 -1.10 -10.10 11.95
CA LEU A 2 -0.19 -10.74 11.00
C LEU A 2 0.17 -9.72 9.92
N SER A 3 1.45 -9.46 9.71
CA SER A 3 1.97 -8.70 8.59
C SER A 3 2.54 -9.66 7.56
N ILE A 4 2.09 -9.56 6.31
CA ILE A 4 2.59 -10.35 5.18
C ILE A 4 3.35 -9.42 4.25
N PHE A 5 4.61 -9.76 3.98
CA PHE A 5 5.49 -8.96 3.13
C PHE A 5 5.47 -9.54 1.73
N ILE A 6 5.10 -8.69 0.78
CA ILE A 6 5.09 -9.00 -0.64
C ILE A 6 6.49 -8.76 -1.21
N ASP A 7 6.97 -9.66 -2.05
CA ASP A 7 8.26 -9.50 -2.73
C ASP A 7 8.15 -8.56 -3.94
N GLU A 8 9.26 -7.92 -4.32
CA GLU A 8 9.30 -7.01 -5.48
C GLU A 8 8.92 -7.71 -6.79
N LYS A 9 9.15 -9.02 -6.90
CA LYS A 9 8.83 -9.82 -8.09
C LYS A 9 7.38 -10.26 -8.14
N TRP A 10 6.56 -9.87 -7.17
CA TRP A 10 5.27 -10.49 -6.96
C TRP A 10 4.19 -10.25 -8.04
N PRO A 11 4.15 -9.19 -8.87
CA PRO A 11 3.20 -9.24 -9.98
C PRO A 11 3.61 -10.30 -11.02
N ASP A 12 4.92 -10.49 -11.26
CA ASP A 12 5.45 -11.42 -12.28
C ASP A 12 5.48 -12.88 -11.81
N SER A 13 5.34 -13.12 -10.51
CA SER A 13 5.45 -14.45 -9.88
C SER A 13 4.26 -15.39 -10.13
N ASN A 14 3.20 -14.95 -10.82
CA ASN A 14 1.91 -15.66 -10.93
C ASN A 14 1.31 -16.10 -9.58
N GLY A 15 1.63 -15.40 -8.49
CA GLY A 15 1.17 -15.75 -7.14
C GLY A 15 1.88 -16.97 -6.52
N ILE A 16 2.99 -17.43 -7.12
CA ILE A 16 3.84 -18.53 -6.63
C ILE A 16 5.12 -17.92 -6.08
N ALA A 17 5.00 -17.12 -5.02
CA ALA A 17 6.15 -16.57 -4.31
C ALA A 17 6.06 -16.90 -2.83
N ASP A 18 7.22 -17.17 -2.25
CA ASP A 18 7.39 -17.32 -0.81
C ASP A 18 6.92 -16.05 -0.10
N LEU A 19 5.98 -16.20 0.82
CA LEU A 19 5.41 -15.10 1.60
C LEU A 19 6.16 -14.99 2.93
N SER A 20 7.02 -13.98 3.04
CA SER A 20 7.61 -13.61 4.32
C SER A 20 6.54 -13.02 5.22
N TRP A 21 6.49 -13.41 6.49
CA TRP A 21 5.46 -12.91 7.41
C TRP A 21 5.98 -12.71 8.83
N THR A 22 5.29 -11.81 9.55
CA THR A 22 5.53 -11.51 10.96
C THR A 22 4.21 -11.48 11.72
N LEU A 23 4.09 -12.25 12.80
CA LEU A 23 2.93 -12.28 13.68
C LEU A 23 3.25 -11.58 15.00
N PHE A 24 2.53 -10.49 15.27
CA PHE A 24 2.49 -9.80 16.55
C PHE A 24 1.30 -10.30 17.37
N LYS A 25 1.55 -10.92 18.52
CA LYS A 25 0.47 -11.31 19.45
C LYS A 25 0.19 -10.15 20.41
N THR A 26 -1.09 -9.97 20.74
CA THR A 26 -1.49 -8.89 21.66
C THR A 26 -0.91 -9.17 23.05
N GLY A 27 -0.08 -8.25 23.55
CA GLY A 27 0.52 -8.35 24.88
C GLY A 27 1.91 -9.00 24.92
N ASP A 28 2.37 -9.56 23.80
CA ASP A 28 3.74 -10.08 23.67
C ASP A 28 4.65 -9.03 23.03
N ALA A 29 5.85 -8.87 23.57
CA ALA A 29 6.88 -8.00 23.00
C ALA A 29 7.62 -8.68 21.82
N GLU A 30 7.58 -10.01 21.75
CA GLU A 30 8.28 -10.78 20.72
C GLU A 30 7.37 -11.06 19.52
N ALA A 31 7.92 -10.80 18.34
CA ALA A 31 7.28 -11.13 17.08
C ALA A 31 7.74 -12.52 16.61
N ILE A 32 6.81 -13.30 16.07
CA ILE A 32 7.12 -14.58 15.43
C ILE A 32 7.25 -14.33 13.93
N THR A 33 8.34 -14.77 13.32
CA THR A 33 8.56 -14.62 11.88
C THR A 33 8.58 -15.98 11.18
N GLY A 34 8.31 -15.98 9.89
CA GLY A 34 8.40 -17.18 9.07
C GLY A 34 8.26 -16.90 7.58
N ILE A 35 8.38 -17.97 6.80
CA ILE A 35 8.15 -18.00 5.36
C ILE A 35 7.04 -19.01 5.12
N ALA A 36 6.04 -18.64 4.30
CA ALA A 36 4.98 -19.53 3.86
C ALA A 36 5.10 -19.75 2.35
N HIS A 37 5.13 -21.00 1.91
CA HIS A 37 5.17 -21.37 0.49
C HIS A 37 3.77 -21.45 -0.13
N ASP A 38 2.75 -21.60 0.72
CA ASP A 38 1.34 -21.51 0.36
C ASP A 38 0.57 -20.72 1.41
N LYS A 39 -0.52 -20.07 0.99
CA LYS A 39 -1.38 -19.29 1.89
C LYS A 39 -1.94 -20.10 3.07
N SER A 40 -2.08 -21.42 2.94
CA SER A 40 -2.57 -22.30 4.00
C SER A 40 -1.59 -22.46 5.17
N GLU A 41 -0.31 -22.15 4.95
CA GLU A 41 0.74 -22.18 5.97
C GLU A 41 0.78 -20.91 6.81
N LEU A 42 0.09 -19.84 6.38
CA LEU A 42 0.03 -18.59 7.13
C LEU A 42 -0.70 -18.75 8.48
N PRO A 43 -0.22 -18.10 9.55
CA PRO A 43 -0.90 -18.12 10.84
C PRO A 43 -2.34 -17.62 10.76
N LYS A 44 -3.27 -18.35 11.39
CA LYS A 44 -4.66 -17.91 11.49
C LYS A 44 -4.77 -16.71 12.43
N THR A 45 -5.30 -15.59 11.93
CA THR A 45 -5.56 -14.39 12.72
C THR A 45 -6.78 -13.63 12.22
N ARG A 46 -7.32 -12.73 13.05
CA ARG A 46 -8.43 -11.85 12.67
C ARG A 46 -7.98 -10.54 12.05
N LYS A 47 -6.71 -10.15 12.22
CA LYS A 47 -6.16 -8.89 11.70
C LYS A 47 -4.92 -9.18 10.87
N VAL A 48 -5.04 -8.95 9.57
CA VAL A 48 -3.96 -9.11 8.58
C VAL A 48 -3.65 -7.74 7.97
N GLU A 49 -2.38 -7.45 7.82
CA GLU A 49 -1.86 -6.30 7.08
C GLU A 49 -0.92 -6.82 5.99
N VAL A 50 -1.02 -6.25 4.80
CA VAL A 50 -0.14 -6.57 3.67
C VAL A 50 0.82 -5.42 3.52
N VAL A 51 2.11 -5.72 3.51
CA VAL A 51 3.19 -4.77 3.35
C VAL A 51 3.78 -4.97 1.96
N VAL A 52 3.66 -3.94 1.13
CA VAL A 52 4.24 -3.91 -0.22
C VAL A 52 5.63 -3.27 -0.18
N PRO A 53 6.56 -3.68 -1.07
CA PRO A 53 7.84 -3.00 -1.21
C PRO A 53 7.64 -1.52 -1.56
N ALA A 54 8.44 -0.64 -0.97
CA ALA A 54 8.38 0.79 -1.31
C ALA A 54 8.80 1.05 -2.78
N SER A 55 9.57 0.14 -3.39
CA SER A 55 10.00 0.23 -4.79
C SER A 55 8.86 0.09 -5.80
N VAL A 56 7.72 -0.50 -5.42
CA VAL A 56 6.54 -0.64 -6.29
C VAL A 56 5.49 0.47 -6.08
N ALA A 57 5.80 1.44 -5.21
CA ALA A 57 4.92 2.56 -4.91
C ALA A 57 5.66 3.89 -5.03
N SER A 58 5.06 4.85 -5.73
CA SER A 58 5.51 6.23 -5.68
C SER A 58 4.83 6.95 -4.52
N ILE A 59 5.61 7.63 -3.69
CA ILE A 59 5.10 8.44 -2.57
C ILE A 59 5.41 9.91 -2.88
N THR A 60 4.37 10.72 -3.01
CA THR A 60 4.49 12.15 -3.32
C THR A 60 3.47 12.97 -2.52
N ALA A 61 3.50 14.29 -2.66
CA ALA A 61 2.57 15.20 -2.02
C ALA A 61 1.98 16.18 -3.04
N VAL A 62 0.66 16.20 -3.14
CA VAL A 62 -0.09 16.91 -4.17
C VAL A 62 -0.94 18.04 -3.59
N ASP A 63 -1.19 19.08 -4.38
CA ASP A 63 -2.13 20.14 -4.01
C ASP A 63 -3.56 19.75 -4.42
N VAL A 64 -4.44 19.55 -3.44
CA VAL A 64 -5.84 19.18 -3.67
C VAL A 64 -6.79 19.87 -2.68
N PRO A 65 -8.07 20.09 -3.06
CA PRO A 65 -9.03 20.77 -2.19
C PRO A 65 -9.33 20.03 -0.88
N LYS A 66 -9.19 20.72 0.26
CA LYS A 66 -9.38 20.15 1.62
C LYS A 66 -10.83 19.85 2.03
N GLN A 67 -11.81 20.50 1.41
CA GLN A 67 -13.15 20.62 2.00
C GLN A 67 -14.07 19.40 1.76
N ASN A 68 -13.85 18.63 0.70
CA ASN A 68 -14.76 17.54 0.34
C ASN A 68 -13.99 16.33 -0.15
N ARG A 69 -13.94 15.27 0.67
CA ARG A 69 -13.23 14.01 0.37
C ARG A 69 -13.64 13.41 -0.97
N LYS A 70 -14.93 13.50 -1.37
CA LYS A 70 -15.38 12.98 -2.68
C LYS A 70 -14.82 13.80 -3.85
N LEU A 71 -14.76 15.12 -3.71
CA LEU A 71 -14.16 15.99 -4.73
C LEU A 71 -12.64 15.84 -4.76
N MET A 72 -11.99 15.71 -3.60
CA MET A 72 -10.57 15.44 -3.47
C MET A 72 -10.19 14.11 -4.14
N ILE A 73 -10.94 13.01 -3.92
CA ILE A 73 -10.66 11.72 -4.58
C ILE A 73 -10.75 11.84 -6.11
N LYS A 74 -11.70 12.63 -6.61
CA LYS A 74 -11.80 12.89 -8.06
C LYS A 74 -10.63 13.74 -8.56
N ALA A 75 -10.25 14.79 -7.84
CA ALA A 75 -9.14 15.68 -8.18
C ALA A 75 -7.80 14.93 -8.19
N LEU A 76 -7.60 13.98 -7.28
CA LEU A 76 -6.37 13.18 -7.19
C LEU A 76 -6.00 12.50 -8.50
N ARG A 77 -6.98 12.01 -9.27
CA ARG A 77 -6.71 11.35 -10.55
C ARG A 77 -6.09 12.30 -11.57
N PHE A 78 -6.58 13.54 -11.62
CA PHE A 78 -6.07 14.55 -12.54
C PHE A 78 -4.70 15.06 -12.12
N VAL A 79 -4.47 15.28 -10.82
CA VAL A 79 -3.17 15.76 -10.34
C VAL A 79 -2.10 14.69 -10.51
N VAL A 80 -2.44 13.41 -10.35
CA VAL A 80 -1.50 12.31 -10.60
C VAL A 80 -1.19 12.15 -12.09
N GLU A 81 -2.13 12.45 -13.00
CA GLU A 81 -1.86 12.49 -14.44
C GLU A 81 -0.82 13.56 -14.83
N GLU A 82 -0.79 14.69 -14.12
CA GLU A 82 0.25 15.72 -14.34
C GLU A 82 1.63 15.30 -13.79
N GLU A 83 1.65 14.51 -12.71
CA GLU A 83 2.87 14.10 -12.01
C GLU A 83 3.44 12.75 -12.51
N SER A 84 2.62 11.93 -13.18
CA SER A 84 2.98 10.60 -13.66
C SER A 84 2.88 10.52 -15.18
N ALA A 85 3.90 9.96 -15.83
CA ALA A 85 3.87 9.74 -17.29
C ALA A 85 2.96 8.58 -17.72
N ASP A 86 2.34 7.90 -16.77
CA ASP A 86 1.48 6.74 -16.98
C ASP A 86 0.00 7.11 -17.07
N ASP A 87 -0.79 6.23 -17.69
CA ASP A 87 -2.24 6.37 -17.81
C ASP A 87 -2.90 6.35 -16.40
N PRO A 88 -3.57 7.42 -15.96
CA PRO A 88 -4.16 7.51 -14.63
C PRO A 88 -5.25 6.48 -14.37
N GLU A 89 -5.84 5.86 -15.40
CA GLU A 89 -6.80 4.77 -15.21
C GLU A 89 -6.14 3.46 -14.74
N LYS A 90 -4.83 3.31 -14.99
CA LYS A 90 -4.01 2.17 -14.57
C LYS A 90 -3.41 2.34 -13.17
N LEU A 91 -3.58 3.51 -12.55
CA LEU A 91 -3.00 3.80 -11.25
C LEU A 91 -4.04 3.69 -10.14
N HIS A 92 -3.62 3.18 -8.99
CA HIS A 92 -4.34 3.32 -7.73
C HIS A 92 -3.68 4.38 -6.86
N VAL A 93 -4.47 5.35 -6.40
CA VAL A 93 -3.99 6.46 -5.56
C VAL A 93 -4.66 6.38 -4.20
N ALA A 94 -3.84 6.21 -3.16
CA ALA A 94 -4.25 6.17 -1.77
C ALA A 94 -3.80 7.45 -1.06
N PRO A 95 -4.73 8.35 -0.66
CA PRO A 95 -4.39 9.52 0.13
C PRO A 95 -4.12 9.17 1.59
N ALA A 96 -3.19 9.88 2.21
CA ALA A 96 -3.09 9.93 3.67
C ALA A 96 -4.34 10.58 4.28
N ASP A 97 -4.55 10.38 5.58
CA ASP A 97 -5.66 11.02 6.29
C ASP A 97 -5.38 12.50 6.60
N ASP A 98 -4.11 12.85 6.80
CA ASP A 98 -3.67 14.18 7.18
C ASP A 98 -2.89 14.88 6.05
N TYR A 99 -3.04 16.20 5.99
CA TYR A 99 -2.24 17.06 5.13
C TYR A 99 -0.91 17.39 5.82
N LEU A 100 0.13 17.62 5.01
CA LEU A 100 1.39 18.16 5.47
C LEU A 100 1.20 19.60 6.01
N PRO A 101 2.14 20.10 6.84
CA PRO A 101 2.08 21.47 7.35
C PRO A 101 2.06 22.56 6.26
N ASP A 102 2.62 22.27 5.09
CA ASP A 102 2.60 23.15 3.91
C ASP A 102 1.26 23.14 3.16
N GLY A 103 0.33 22.27 3.59
CA GLY A 103 -1.01 22.17 3.05
C GLY A 103 -1.19 21.21 1.90
N ARG A 104 -0.14 20.49 1.46
CA ARG A 104 -0.23 19.42 0.45
C ARG A 104 -0.68 18.10 1.06
N LEU A 105 -1.31 17.23 0.28
CA LEU A 105 -1.77 15.91 0.69
C LEU A 105 -0.76 14.83 0.26
N PRO A 106 -0.17 14.07 1.20
CA PRO A 106 0.61 12.89 0.87
C PRO A 106 -0.26 11.83 0.19
N VAL A 107 0.28 11.21 -0.84
CA VAL A 107 -0.37 10.12 -1.57
C VAL A 107 0.63 9.01 -1.85
N ALA A 108 0.13 7.77 -1.81
CA ALA A 108 0.81 6.61 -2.37
C ALA A 108 0.15 6.26 -3.70
N ILE A 109 0.96 6.03 -4.73
CA ILE A 109 0.55 5.70 -6.08
C ILE A 109 1.16 4.36 -6.43
N ILE A 110 0.33 3.39 -6.82
CA ILE A 110 0.77 2.06 -7.27
C ILE A 110 0.11 1.73 -8.61
N ASP A 111 0.73 0.84 -9.40
CA ASP A 111 0.04 0.21 -10.52
C ASP A 111 -1.16 -0.59 -9.98
N ARG A 112 -2.29 -0.53 -10.70
CA ARG A 112 -3.53 -1.20 -10.33
C ARG A 112 -3.58 -2.66 -10.80
N GLN A 113 -2.72 -3.05 -11.75
CA GLN A 113 -2.68 -4.40 -12.34
C GLN A 113 -1.79 -5.36 -11.56
#